data_AF-A0A7Y9I8X5-F1
#
_entry.id   AF-A0A7Y9I8X5-F1
#
_cell.length_a   1.000
_cell.length_b   1.000
_cell.length_c   1.000
_cell.angle_alpha   90.00
_cell.angle_beta   90.00
_cell.angle_gamma   90.00
#
_symmetry.space_group_name_H-M   'P 1'
#
loop_
_entity.id
_entity.type
_entity.pdbx_description
1 polymer ?
#
loop_
_entity_poly.entity_id
_entity_poly.type
_entity_poly.pdbx_seq_one_letter_code
_entity_poly.pdbx_strand_id
1 'polypeptide(L)'
;MTARLATAVFAFAVLLFGAVPTATAAVVDSPGAPTSGSSTYDWVGSWMTAAERPGTHGPAGTGFADQTLRQVVDLSLGGELVRVRLTNVFGDRPLRVGSASLARRLGPSGATTAGRPVPLTFGGRRATTIPAGVEVLSDPVELAVPDRAHLLVSLYFPEPTGPATWHRRGWATTFLAEGDAGADPRADRFAAVGTSTYFLAGIDVLTRSAGAIVAFGDSITEGCCEELSIDADTSYPDRLAERLREPGQRLAVLNAGISGNRLLSDGYGPSALSRFDRDVLTRPGVRTVIILIGINDLIRSHGTVRSAQLIKGYGELTHRARAAGLRVIGATLTPYGDSRGFTRAGETQRRNVNRWIRTGGAFDEVIDFDALLRDGRHPARLRADYDPGDHLHPTVAGYAAMAEAVRAATESTVVDPPPRRHPAATVLTAIRTFLREDERHD
;
A
#
# COMPACT_ATOMS: atom_id res chain seq x y z
N MET A 1 25.28 59.54 28.77
CA MET A 1 24.92 59.60 30.21
C MET A 1 24.09 58.36 30.54
N THR A 2 24.74 57.38 31.20
CA THR A 2 24.34 56.76 32.49
C THR A 2 23.12 55.83 32.41
N ALA A 3 23.31 54.49 32.44
CA ALA A 3 23.32 53.62 33.65
C ALA A 3 21.88 53.35 34.17
N ARG A 4 21.42 52.18 34.64
CA ARG A 4 22.03 50.93 35.13
C ARG A 4 20.92 49.87 35.36
N LEU A 5 21.34 48.61 35.47
CA LEU A 5 20.66 47.41 36.00
C LEU A 5 19.86 47.62 37.30
N ALA A 6 18.86 46.75 37.53
CA ALA A 6 18.60 46.17 38.85
C ALA A 6 18.08 44.72 38.73
N THR A 7 18.85 43.81 39.30
CA THR A 7 18.57 42.39 39.55
C THR A 7 17.98 42.25 40.95
N ALA A 8 17.01 41.34 41.16
CA ALA A 8 16.64 40.90 42.51
C ALA A 8 16.52 39.38 42.56
N VAL A 9 17.43 38.78 43.31
CA VAL A 9 17.47 37.39 43.75
C VAL A 9 16.73 37.31 45.09
N PHE A 10 15.95 36.25 45.32
CA PHE A 10 15.73 35.75 46.68
C PHE A 10 15.69 34.23 46.67
N ALA A 11 16.67 33.64 47.34
CA ALA A 11 16.70 32.25 47.77
C ALA A 11 16.34 32.22 49.26
N PHE A 12 15.61 31.19 49.70
CA PHE A 12 15.84 30.57 51.01
C PHE A 12 15.26 29.16 51.04
N ALA A 13 16.09 28.22 51.48
CA ALA A 13 15.79 26.82 51.72
C ALA A 13 15.59 26.59 53.22
N VAL A 14 14.75 25.63 53.62
CA VAL A 14 14.90 24.88 54.88
C VAL A 14 14.37 23.45 54.69
N LEU A 15 15.28 22.48 54.87
CA LEU A 15 15.06 21.05 55.11
C LEU A 15 14.68 20.81 56.58
N LEU A 16 13.84 19.83 56.87
CA LEU A 16 13.85 19.10 58.15
C LEU A 16 13.42 17.64 57.96
N PHE A 17 14.23 16.76 58.53
CA PHE A 17 14.18 15.29 58.57
C PHE A 17 13.13 14.78 59.59
N GLY A 18 12.63 13.56 59.37
CA GLY A 18 12.40 12.63 60.50
C GLY A 18 11.34 11.54 60.34
N ALA A 19 11.84 10.29 60.47
CA ALA A 19 11.20 9.09 61.03
C ALA A 19 10.56 8.04 60.09
N VAL A 20 11.16 6.86 60.14
CA VAL A 20 10.80 5.57 59.54
C VAL A 20 9.90 4.78 60.52
N PRO A 21 8.95 3.98 60.00
CA PRO A 21 8.66 2.69 60.61
C PRO A 21 8.78 1.54 59.60
N THR A 22 9.50 0.50 60.01
CA THR A 22 9.53 -0.84 59.43
C THR A 22 8.24 -1.60 59.77
N ALA A 23 7.60 -2.26 58.80
CA ALA A 23 7.20 -3.67 58.89
C ALA A 23 6.40 -4.17 57.66
N THR A 24 6.61 -5.47 57.40
CA THR A 24 5.80 -6.45 56.64
C THR A 24 5.79 -6.38 55.12
N ALA A 25 6.52 -7.33 54.52
CA ALA A 25 6.38 -7.76 53.15
C ALA A 25 5.02 -8.42 52.91
N ALA A 26 4.26 -7.90 51.95
CA ALA A 26 3.16 -8.59 51.32
C ALA A 26 3.58 -8.95 49.89
N VAL A 27 3.65 -10.25 49.60
CA VAL A 27 3.69 -10.78 48.25
C VAL A 27 2.24 -10.98 47.83
N VAL A 28 1.68 -10.14 46.95
CA VAL A 28 0.66 -10.57 45.96
C VAL A 28 0.54 -9.54 44.82
N ASP A 29 0.47 -10.10 43.61
CA ASP A 29 0.07 -9.55 42.30
C ASP A 29 0.96 -8.50 41.62
N SER A 30 1.86 -9.05 40.79
CA SER A 30 2.33 -8.36 39.58
C SER A 30 1.13 -7.85 38.78
N PRO A 31 1.11 -6.57 38.34
CA PRO A 31 0.17 -6.17 37.31
C PRO A 31 0.46 -7.02 36.08
N GLY A 32 -0.55 -7.76 35.62
CA GLY A 32 -0.47 -8.55 34.41
C GLY A 32 0.11 -7.72 33.26
N ALA A 33 0.97 -8.35 32.47
CA ALA A 33 1.52 -7.76 31.27
C ALA A 33 0.40 -7.09 30.45
N PRO A 34 0.58 -5.85 29.97
CA PRO A 34 -0.42 -5.23 29.13
C PRO A 34 -0.52 -6.07 27.86
N THR A 35 -1.69 -6.64 27.63
CA THR A 35 -2.09 -7.20 26.34
C THR A 35 -2.15 -6.04 25.35
N SER A 36 -1.06 -5.80 24.63
CA SER A 36 -0.94 -4.72 23.64
C SER A 36 -1.68 -5.07 22.34
N GLY A 37 -2.99 -5.24 22.43
CA GLY A 37 -3.89 -4.93 21.32
C GLY A 37 -4.30 -3.47 21.47
N SER A 38 -4.14 -2.66 20.43
CA SER A 38 -4.70 -1.30 20.45
C SER A 38 -6.19 -1.38 20.81
N SER A 39 -6.56 -0.88 21.98
CA SER A 39 -7.96 -0.80 22.43
C SER A 39 -8.67 0.41 21.83
N THR A 40 -7.94 1.28 21.11
CA THR A 40 -8.44 2.51 20.49
C THR A 40 -8.88 2.29 19.05
N TYR A 41 -9.98 2.94 18.69
CA TYR A 41 -10.43 3.01 17.30
C TYR A 41 -9.62 4.10 16.59
N ASP A 42 -9.00 3.74 15.48
CA ASP A 42 -8.22 4.67 14.65
C ASP A 42 -8.56 4.50 13.17
N TRP A 43 -8.33 5.55 12.39
CA TRP A 43 -8.49 5.49 10.93
C TRP A 43 -7.36 4.67 10.31
N VAL A 44 -7.72 3.61 9.63
CA VAL A 44 -6.79 2.75 8.89
C VAL A 44 -7.22 2.68 7.43
N GLY A 45 -6.27 2.79 6.51
CA GLY A 45 -6.52 2.46 5.11
C GLY A 45 -6.89 0.99 5.01
N SER A 46 -8.04 0.68 4.41
CA SER A 46 -8.53 -0.69 4.24
C SER A 46 -8.47 -1.17 2.79
N TRP A 47 -8.53 -0.25 1.84
CA TRP A 47 -8.29 -0.52 0.43
C TRP A 47 -7.57 0.67 -0.19
N MET A 48 -6.71 0.41 -1.18
CA MET A 48 -6.14 1.46 -2.01
C MET A 48 -5.83 0.94 -3.42
N THR A 49 -5.60 1.90 -4.31
CA THR A 49 -4.92 1.64 -5.58
C THR A 49 -3.91 2.76 -5.86
N ALA A 50 -2.83 2.45 -6.56
CA ALA A 50 -1.81 3.42 -6.90
C ALA A 50 -2.17 4.16 -8.20
N ALA A 51 -2.31 5.49 -8.11
CA ALA A 51 -2.68 6.30 -9.27
C ALA A 51 -1.60 6.31 -10.36
N GLU A 52 -2.04 6.17 -11.61
CA GLU A 52 -1.30 6.29 -12.86
C GLU A 52 -1.74 7.54 -13.64
N ARG A 53 -0.87 8.01 -14.54
CA ARG A 53 -1.18 9.11 -15.47
C ARG A 53 -2.28 8.69 -16.44
N PRO A 54 -3.11 9.62 -16.93
CA PRO A 54 -4.16 9.30 -17.89
C PRO A 54 -3.67 8.47 -19.08
N GLY A 55 -4.47 7.50 -19.46
CA GLY A 55 -4.24 6.70 -20.67
C GLY A 55 -4.43 7.54 -21.93
N THR A 56 -4.06 6.99 -23.08
CA THR A 56 -4.21 7.66 -24.38
C THR A 56 -5.45 7.22 -25.16
N HIS A 57 -6.19 6.23 -24.66
CA HIS A 57 -7.34 5.62 -25.32
C HIS A 57 -8.40 5.20 -24.30
N GLY A 58 -9.62 4.94 -24.77
CA GLY A 58 -10.74 4.49 -23.94
C GLY A 58 -11.12 5.51 -22.86
N PRO A 59 -11.88 5.09 -21.83
CA PRO A 59 -12.34 5.98 -20.76
C PRO A 59 -11.20 6.72 -20.04
N ALA A 60 -10.01 6.10 -19.96
CA ALA A 60 -8.83 6.73 -19.38
C ALA A 60 -8.33 7.96 -20.15
N GLY A 61 -8.46 7.95 -21.48
CA GLY A 61 -8.02 9.05 -22.34
C GLY A 61 -9.11 10.09 -22.61
N THR A 62 -10.37 9.65 -22.73
CA THR A 62 -11.49 10.56 -23.05
C THR A 62 -12.16 11.15 -21.80
N GLY A 63 -12.10 10.44 -20.67
CA GLY A 63 -12.86 10.78 -19.49
C GLY A 63 -14.34 10.39 -19.59
N PHE A 64 -15.14 11.03 -18.74
CA PHE A 64 -16.57 10.80 -18.57
C PHE A 64 -17.31 12.14 -18.62
N ALA A 65 -18.58 12.12 -19.02
CA ALA A 65 -19.44 13.30 -19.06
C ALA A 65 -20.91 12.90 -18.92
N ASP A 66 -21.61 13.52 -17.98
CA ASP A 66 -22.99 13.18 -17.60
C ASP A 66 -23.19 11.68 -17.33
N GLN A 67 -22.26 11.09 -16.57
CA GLN A 67 -22.22 9.65 -16.32
C GLN A 67 -21.87 9.34 -14.87
N THR A 68 -22.38 8.22 -14.38
CA THR A 68 -22.03 7.63 -13.09
C THR A 68 -21.11 6.44 -13.29
N LEU A 69 -19.90 6.52 -12.75
CA LEU A 69 -19.05 5.36 -12.52
C LEU A 69 -19.50 4.63 -11.26
N ARG A 70 -19.51 3.31 -11.28
CA ARG A 70 -19.68 2.46 -10.09
C ARG A 70 -18.56 1.44 -10.06
N GLN A 71 -17.73 1.53 -9.03
CA GLN A 71 -16.45 0.82 -8.95
C GLN A 71 -16.47 -0.13 -7.76
N VAL A 72 -16.07 -1.38 -7.99
CA VAL A 72 -15.91 -2.39 -6.95
C VAL A 72 -14.60 -2.13 -6.20
N VAL A 73 -14.63 -2.23 -4.87
CA VAL A 73 -13.44 -2.19 -4.00
C VAL A 73 -13.54 -3.25 -2.92
N ASP A 74 -12.41 -3.89 -2.63
CA ASP A 74 -12.35 -5.08 -1.79
C ASP A 74 -11.59 -4.74 -0.51
N LEU A 75 -12.32 -4.52 0.57
CA LEU A 75 -11.72 -4.09 1.82
C LEU A 75 -10.78 -5.16 2.38
N SER A 76 -9.71 -4.73 3.06
CA SER A 76 -8.95 -5.60 3.94
C SER A 76 -9.69 -5.75 5.27
N LEU A 77 -9.83 -4.65 6.02
CA LEU A 77 -10.54 -4.59 7.29
C LEU A 77 -11.87 -3.84 7.20
N GLY A 78 -12.83 -4.27 7.98
CA GLY A 78 -14.10 -3.60 8.20
C GLY A 78 -14.04 -2.58 9.34
N GLY A 79 -15.11 -1.81 9.47
CA GLY A 79 -15.24 -0.76 10.48
C GLY A 79 -16.65 -0.18 10.54
N GLU A 80 -16.84 0.74 11.48
CA GLU A 80 -18.15 1.36 11.75
C GLU A 80 -18.36 2.64 10.94
N LEU A 81 -17.27 3.39 10.71
CA LEU A 81 -17.25 4.55 9.83
C LEU A 81 -16.35 4.28 8.64
N VAL A 82 -16.76 4.78 7.48
CA VAL A 82 -15.98 4.71 6.23
C VAL A 82 -15.76 6.12 5.71
N ARG A 83 -14.63 6.38 5.06
CA ARG A 83 -14.41 7.58 4.26
C ARG A 83 -13.65 7.24 2.98
N VAL A 84 -13.94 7.99 1.93
CA VAL A 84 -13.48 7.70 0.57
C VAL A 84 -12.50 8.77 0.12
N ARG A 85 -11.38 8.33 -0.44
CA ARG A 85 -10.34 9.19 -0.98
C ARG A 85 -10.44 9.23 -2.50
N LEU A 86 -10.79 10.39 -3.02
CA LEU A 86 -10.83 10.66 -4.45
C LEU A 86 -9.54 11.34 -4.89
N THR A 87 -9.18 11.17 -6.16
CA THR A 87 -7.90 11.65 -6.68
C THR A 87 -8.04 12.34 -8.03
N ASN A 88 -7.37 13.49 -8.16
CA ASN A 88 -7.13 14.20 -9.41
C ASN A 88 -5.64 14.52 -9.56
N VAL A 89 -4.75 13.69 -8.97
CA VAL A 89 -3.31 13.97 -8.87
C VAL A 89 -2.58 14.06 -10.22
N PHE A 90 -3.15 13.46 -11.27
CA PHE A 90 -2.64 13.58 -12.64
C PHE A 90 -3.60 14.29 -13.59
N GLY A 91 -4.66 14.91 -13.06
CA GLY A 91 -5.54 15.75 -13.86
C GLY A 91 -4.84 17.02 -14.33
N ASP A 92 -5.28 17.52 -15.48
CA ASP A 92 -4.83 18.78 -16.07
C ASP A 92 -5.81 19.95 -15.82
N ARG A 93 -6.95 19.66 -15.18
CA ARG A 93 -8.04 20.61 -14.88
C ARG A 93 -8.77 20.23 -13.58
N PRO A 94 -9.57 21.12 -12.98
CA PRO A 94 -10.44 20.77 -11.86
C PRO A 94 -11.44 19.68 -12.24
N LEU A 95 -11.60 18.68 -11.39
CA LEU A 95 -12.54 17.58 -11.55
C LEU A 95 -13.82 17.86 -10.75
N ARG A 96 -14.96 18.00 -11.43
CA ARG A 96 -16.25 18.17 -10.78
C ARG A 96 -16.91 16.81 -10.50
N VAL A 97 -17.12 16.50 -9.23
CA VAL A 97 -17.95 15.37 -8.78
C VAL A 97 -19.30 15.92 -8.33
N GLY A 98 -20.36 15.59 -9.09
CA GLY A 98 -21.73 16.09 -8.86
C GLY A 98 -22.42 15.41 -7.69
N SER A 99 -22.22 14.10 -7.55
CA SER A 99 -22.64 13.31 -6.41
C SER A 99 -21.72 12.10 -6.25
N ALA A 100 -21.63 11.56 -5.04
CA ALA A 100 -20.95 10.31 -4.77
C ALA A 100 -21.73 9.50 -3.74
N SER A 101 -21.64 8.18 -3.82
CA SER A 101 -22.28 7.27 -2.87
C SER A 101 -21.45 6.01 -2.62
N LEU A 102 -21.76 5.34 -1.52
CA LEU A 102 -21.11 4.11 -1.08
C LEU A 102 -22.18 3.09 -0.69
N ALA A 103 -21.97 1.83 -1.05
CA ALA A 103 -22.80 0.73 -0.56
C ALA A 103 -21.99 -0.56 -0.44
N ARG A 104 -22.48 -1.51 0.35
CA ARG A 104 -22.00 -2.90 0.24
C ARG A 104 -22.49 -3.51 -1.07
N ARG A 105 -21.66 -4.31 -1.74
CA ARG A 105 -22.05 -5.09 -2.92
C ARG A 105 -22.98 -6.23 -2.50
N LEU A 106 -24.02 -6.50 -3.29
CA LEU A 106 -24.87 -7.68 -3.11
C LEU A 106 -24.29 -8.86 -3.92
N GLY A 107 -23.82 -9.89 -3.24
CA GLY A 107 -23.22 -11.07 -3.87
C GLY A 107 -21.78 -10.83 -4.36
N PRO A 108 -21.20 -11.85 -5.02
CA PRO A 108 -19.79 -11.83 -5.42
C PRO A 108 -19.53 -11.05 -6.72
N SER A 109 -20.57 -10.72 -7.50
CA SER A 109 -20.43 -10.08 -8.81
C SER A 109 -21.55 -9.07 -9.11
N GLY A 110 -21.42 -8.30 -10.19
CA GLY A 110 -22.40 -7.30 -10.63
C GLY A 110 -22.36 -5.97 -9.88
N ALA A 111 -23.32 -5.09 -10.21
CA ALA A 111 -23.40 -3.70 -9.76
C ALA A 111 -24.53 -3.44 -8.73
N THR A 112 -25.20 -4.50 -8.26
CA THR A 112 -26.31 -4.42 -7.31
C THR A 112 -25.81 -4.18 -5.90
N THR A 113 -26.46 -3.28 -5.16
CA THR A 113 -26.09 -2.94 -3.78
C THR A 113 -26.92 -3.70 -2.76
N ALA A 114 -26.30 -4.05 -1.63
CA ALA A 114 -27.00 -4.55 -0.45
C ALA A 114 -27.62 -3.36 0.29
N GLY A 115 -28.92 -3.14 0.04
CA GLY A 115 -29.64 -1.98 0.56
C GLY A 115 -29.42 -0.71 -0.27
N ARG A 116 -29.84 0.43 0.27
CA ARG A 116 -29.77 1.72 -0.43
C ARG A 116 -28.35 2.29 -0.36
N PRO A 117 -27.79 2.82 -1.47
CA PRO A 117 -26.52 3.54 -1.43
C PRO A 117 -26.57 4.73 -0.47
N VAL A 118 -25.54 4.87 0.35
CA VAL A 118 -25.38 5.97 1.30
C VAL A 118 -24.66 7.12 0.59
N PRO A 119 -25.21 8.34 0.56
CA PRO A 119 -24.55 9.48 -0.07
C PRO A 119 -23.29 9.88 0.69
N LEU A 120 -22.24 10.21 -0.04
CA LEU A 120 -21.01 10.80 0.50
C LEU A 120 -21.10 12.33 0.49
N THR A 121 -20.41 12.96 1.43
CA THR A 121 -20.26 14.42 1.51
C THR A 121 -18.80 14.84 1.60
N PHE A 122 -18.54 16.10 1.27
CA PHE A 122 -17.23 16.74 1.33
C PHE A 122 -17.40 18.11 1.97
N GLY A 123 -16.99 18.26 3.23
CA GLY A 123 -17.26 19.47 4.01
C GLY A 123 -18.76 19.74 4.15
N GLY A 124 -19.56 18.69 4.33
CA GLY A 124 -21.01 18.73 4.46
C GLY A 124 -21.79 18.88 3.15
N ARG A 125 -21.11 18.97 1.99
CA ARG A 125 -21.75 19.15 0.67
C ARG A 125 -21.76 17.84 -0.11
N ARG A 126 -22.84 17.56 -0.85
CA ARG A 126 -22.96 16.36 -1.70
C ARG A 126 -22.11 16.37 -2.97
N ALA A 127 -21.63 17.55 -3.37
CA ALA A 127 -20.78 17.76 -4.54
C ALA A 127 -19.45 18.35 -4.11
N THR A 128 -18.40 18.06 -4.88
CA THR A 128 -17.06 18.64 -4.67
C THR A 128 -16.37 18.92 -5.99
N THR A 129 -15.43 19.87 -5.98
CA THR A 129 -14.53 20.13 -7.10
C THR A 129 -13.10 19.89 -6.61
N ILE A 130 -12.41 18.95 -7.23
CA ILE A 130 -11.06 18.55 -6.85
C ILE A 130 -10.08 19.28 -7.79
N PRO A 131 -9.23 20.20 -7.30
CA PRO A 131 -8.22 20.83 -8.13
C PRO A 131 -7.29 19.81 -8.80
N ALA A 132 -6.70 20.19 -9.94
CA ALA A 132 -5.65 19.41 -10.57
C ALA A 132 -4.48 19.19 -9.58
N GLY A 133 -3.93 17.97 -9.54
CA GLY A 133 -2.79 17.64 -8.69
C GLY A 133 -3.14 17.26 -7.24
N VAL A 134 -4.41 17.13 -6.88
CA VAL A 134 -4.85 17.00 -5.49
C VAL A 134 -5.68 15.73 -5.24
N GLU A 135 -5.56 15.16 -4.04
CA GLU A 135 -6.51 14.18 -3.48
C GLU A 135 -7.47 14.88 -2.50
N VAL A 136 -8.72 14.42 -2.45
CA VAL A 136 -9.69 14.88 -1.44
C VAL A 136 -10.28 13.69 -0.70
N LEU A 137 -10.62 13.90 0.56
CA LEU A 137 -11.24 12.90 1.43
C LEU A 137 -12.69 13.29 1.66
N SER A 138 -13.61 12.32 1.61
CA SER A 138 -14.98 12.53 2.03
C SER A 138 -15.06 12.76 3.54
N ASP A 139 -16.15 13.36 3.99
CA ASP A 139 -16.55 13.27 5.38
C ASP A 139 -16.79 11.80 5.75
N PRO A 140 -16.63 11.41 7.03
CA PRO A 140 -16.98 10.08 7.50
C PRO A 140 -18.47 9.76 7.29
N VAL A 141 -18.78 8.53 6.89
CA VAL A 141 -20.14 8.01 6.78
C VAL A 141 -20.34 6.80 7.68
N GLU A 142 -21.46 6.74 8.38
CA GLU A 142 -21.89 5.57 9.13
C GLU A 142 -22.33 4.47 8.16
N LEU A 143 -21.49 3.45 8.03
CA LEU A 143 -21.77 2.26 7.25
C LEU A 143 -20.98 1.11 7.87
N ALA A 144 -21.63 0.30 8.69
CA ALA A 144 -21.01 -0.88 9.27
C ALA A 144 -20.67 -1.88 8.15
N VAL A 145 -19.38 -2.14 7.98
CA VAL A 145 -18.84 -3.06 6.97
C VAL A 145 -18.00 -4.14 7.66
N PRO A 146 -18.23 -5.43 7.37
CA PRO A 146 -17.37 -6.49 7.87
C PRO A 146 -16.00 -6.48 7.18
N ASP A 147 -15.03 -7.19 7.77
CA ASP A 147 -13.74 -7.47 7.13
C ASP A 147 -13.97 -8.15 5.79
N ARG A 148 -13.13 -7.85 4.79
CA ARG A 148 -13.26 -8.40 3.43
C ARG A 148 -14.57 -8.08 2.71
N ALA A 149 -15.28 -7.03 3.13
CA ALA A 149 -16.47 -6.58 2.42
C ALA A 149 -16.11 -6.01 1.04
N HIS A 150 -16.84 -6.45 0.02
CA HIS A 150 -16.90 -5.78 -1.28
C HIS A 150 -17.82 -4.56 -1.19
N LEU A 151 -17.31 -3.39 -1.54
CA LEU A 151 -18.10 -2.16 -1.64
C LEU A 151 -18.25 -1.71 -3.09
N LEU A 152 -19.30 -0.94 -3.33
CA LEU A 152 -19.56 -0.22 -4.58
C LEU A 152 -19.46 1.27 -4.29
N VAL A 153 -18.47 1.92 -4.90
CA VAL A 153 -18.29 3.37 -4.86
C VAL A 153 -18.83 3.96 -6.16
N SER A 154 -19.86 4.80 -6.06
CA SER A 154 -20.42 5.50 -7.22
C SER A 154 -19.99 6.97 -7.26
N LEU A 155 -19.54 7.43 -8.43
CA LEU A 155 -19.11 8.80 -8.68
C LEU A 155 -19.84 9.33 -9.93
N TYR A 156 -20.65 10.39 -9.76
CA TYR A 156 -21.33 11.05 -10.86
C TYR A 156 -20.55 12.29 -11.33
N PHE A 157 -20.32 12.37 -12.63
CA PHE A 157 -19.61 13.47 -13.29
C PHE A 157 -20.57 14.25 -14.19
N PRO A 158 -21.13 15.39 -13.73
CA PRO A 158 -22.11 16.17 -14.50
C PRO A 158 -21.48 16.95 -15.65
N GLU A 159 -20.16 17.11 -15.63
CA GLU A 159 -19.38 17.87 -16.61
C GLU A 159 -18.26 16.98 -17.15
N PRO A 160 -17.75 17.24 -18.37
CA PRO A 160 -16.64 16.49 -18.93
C PRO A 160 -15.41 16.51 -18.01
N THR A 161 -14.96 15.33 -17.57
CA THR A 161 -13.80 15.21 -16.68
C THR A 161 -12.48 15.53 -17.39
N GLY A 162 -12.42 15.34 -18.70
CA GLY A 162 -11.15 15.19 -19.44
C GLY A 162 -10.45 13.88 -19.10
N PRO A 163 -9.20 13.68 -19.57
CA PRO A 163 -8.43 12.46 -19.34
C PRO A 163 -8.37 12.09 -17.85
N ALA A 164 -8.58 10.81 -17.54
CA ALA A 164 -8.81 10.38 -16.17
C ALA A 164 -7.53 10.03 -15.44
N THR A 165 -7.37 10.55 -14.21
CA THR A 165 -6.47 9.91 -13.24
C THR A 165 -7.04 8.52 -12.94
N TRP A 166 -6.26 7.48 -13.16
CA TRP A 166 -6.75 6.11 -13.18
C TRP A 166 -5.72 5.12 -12.66
N HIS A 167 -6.12 3.87 -12.53
CA HIS A 167 -5.26 2.71 -12.37
C HIS A 167 -5.69 1.66 -13.39
N ARG A 168 -4.77 1.29 -14.28
CA ARG A 168 -5.05 0.57 -15.52
C ARG A 168 -5.56 -0.85 -15.26
N ARG A 169 -5.04 -1.51 -14.24
CA ARG A 169 -5.34 -2.91 -13.89
C ARG A 169 -5.83 -2.99 -12.45
N GLY A 170 -7.02 -2.46 -12.20
CA GLY A 170 -7.66 -2.52 -10.89
C GLY A 170 -8.16 -3.91 -10.50
N TRP A 171 -8.22 -4.85 -11.45
CA TRP A 171 -8.67 -6.24 -11.28
C TRP A 171 -10.08 -6.42 -10.69
N ALA A 172 -10.81 -5.32 -10.55
CA ALA A 172 -12.19 -5.27 -10.12
C ALA A 172 -13.04 -4.57 -11.19
N THR A 173 -14.22 -5.11 -11.47
CA THR A 173 -15.10 -4.65 -12.54
C THR A 173 -15.63 -3.26 -12.22
N THR A 174 -15.45 -2.35 -13.18
CA THR A 174 -16.03 -1.01 -13.17
C THR A 174 -17.25 -0.97 -14.09
N PHE A 175 -18.30 -0.33 -13.61
CA PHE A 175 -19.55 -0.16 -14.31
C PHE A 175 -19.84 1.31 -14.61
N LEU A 176 -20.60 1.56 -15.67
CA LEU A 176 -20.98 2.88 -16.14
C LEU A 176 -22.50 2.94 -16.34
N ALA A 177 -23.10 4.05 -15.95
CA ALA A 177 -24.48 4.38 -16.22
C ALA A 177 -24.58 5.84 -16.70
N GLU A 178 -25.51 6.13 -17.60
CA GLU A 178 -25.81 7.51 -18.03
C GLU A 178 -26.54 8.29 -16.92
N GLY A 179 -26.24 9.58 -16.80
CA GLY A 179 -26.79 10.50 -15.81
C GLY A 179 -26.38 10.21 -14.36
N ASP A 180 -27.04 10.87 -13.41
CA ASP A 180 -26.90 10.56 -11.99
C ASP A 180 -27.68 9.27 -11.66
N ALA A 181 -26.93 8.19 -11.45
CA ALA A 181 -27.43 6.88 -11.06
C ALA A 181 -26.87 6.44 -9.69
N GLY A 182 -26.19 7.34 -8.96
CA GLY A 182 -25.47 6.98 -7.74
C GLY A 182 -26.37 6.44 -6.63
N ALA A 183 -27.65 6.78 -6.63
CA ALA A 183 -28.64 6.29 -5.66
C ALA A 183 -29.38 5.01 -6.07
N ASP A 184 -29.17 4.51 -7.30
CA ASP A 184 -29.88 3.32 -7.81
C ASP A 184 -29.25 2.03 -7.27
N PRO A 185 -29.96 1.22 -6.46
CA PRO A 185 -29.41 -0.02 -5.91
C PRO A 185 -29.34 -1.16 -6.94
N ARG A 186 -30.04 -1.04 -8.08
CA ARG A 186 -30.14 -2.12 -9.08
C ARG A 186 -29.00 -2.03 -10.10
N ALA A 187 -28.67 -3.16 -10.70
CA ALA A 187 -27.67 -3.24 -11.75
C ALA A 187 -28.19 -2.86 -13.15
N ASP A 188 -29.51 -2.73 -13.34
CA ASP A 188 -30.13 -2.65 -14.68
C ASP A 188 -29.62 -1.49 -15.55
N ARG A 189 -29.18 -0.39 -14.94
CA ARG A 189 -28.63 0.79 -15.62
C ARG A 189 -27.11 0.74 -15.83
N PHE A 190 -26.43 -0.25 -15.26
CA PHE A 190 -24.98 -0.30 -15.13
C PHE A 190 -24.36 -1.32 -16.08
N ALA A 191 -23.67 -0.85 -17.11
CA ALA A 191 -22.91 -1.68 -18.04
C ALA A 191 -21.45 -1.81 -17.57
N ALA A 192 -20.87 -3.02 -17.64
CA ALA A 192 -19.45 -3.21 -17.35
C ALA A 192 -18.57 -2.57 -18.44
N VAL A 193 -17.53 -1.83 -18.05
CA VAL A 193 -16.65 -1.08 -18.96
C VAL A 193 -15.17 -1.47 -18.85
N GLY A 194 -14.86 -2.48 -18.04
CA GLY A 194 -13.51 -3.02 -17.86
C GLY A 194 -13.15 -3.16 -16.38
N THR A 195 -11.86 -3.33 -16.11
CA THR A 195 -11.32 -3.62 -14.76
C THR A 195 -10.40 -2.52 -14.23
N SER A 196 -10.47 -1.33 -14.82
CA SER A 196 -9.67 -0.18 -14.38
C SER A 196 -10.42 0.62 -13.32
N THR A 197 -9.67 1.27 -12.44
CA THR A 197 -10.19 2.20 -11.43
C THR A 197 -9.93 3.64 -11.88
N TYR A 198 -10.86 4.55 -11.63
CA TYR A 198 -10.83 5.94 -12.07
C TYR A 198 -11.15 6.87 -10.90
N PHE A 199 -10.34 7.91 -10.72
CA PHE A 199 -10.52 8.99 -9.74
C PHE A 199 -10.69 8.55 -8.28
N LEU A 200 -10.38 7.30 -7.96
CA LEU A 200 -10.47 6.70 -6.63
C LEU A 200 -9.07 6.23 -6.21
N ALA A 201 -8.66 6.55 -4.98
CA ALA A 201 -7.32 6.24 -4.47
C ALA A 201 -7.32 5.45 -3.17
N GLY A 202 -8.41 5.45 -2.41
CA GLY A 202 -8.47 4.66 -1.18
C GLY A 202 -9.80 4.70 -0.45
N ILE A 203 -9.95 3.73 0.44
CA ILE A 203 -11.02 3.65 1.45
C ILE A 203 -10.35 3.52 2.81
N ASP A 204 -10.68 4.42 3.73
CA ASP A 204 -10.29 4.29 5.12
C ASP A 204 -11.50 3.85 5.96
N VAL A 205 -11.25 3.05 6.99
CA VAL A 205 -12.26 2.64 7.97
C VAL A 205 -11.82 3.03 9.38
N LEU A 206 -12.78 3.40 10.22
CA LEU A 206 -12.55 3.59 11.66
C LEU A 206 -12.76 2.24 12.36
N THR A 207 -11.69 1.68 12.91
CA THR A 207 -11.73 0.32 13.47
C THR A 207 -10.61 0.10 14.49
N ARG A 208 -10.79 -0.89 15.38
CA ARG A 208 -9.69 -1.37 16.22
C ARG A 208 -8.79 -2.28 15.39
N SER A 209 -7.59 -1.81 15.10
CA SER A 209 -6.57 -2.59 14.40
C SER A 209 -5.23 -2.23 15.00
N ALA A 210 -4.21 -2.99 14.69
CA ALA A 210 -2.88 -2.53 15.02
C ALA A 210 -2.38 -1.45 14.02
N GLY A 211 -3.13 -1.10 12.94
CA GLY A 211 -2.73 -0.32 11.74
C GLY A 211 -2.71 -1.09 10.38
N ALA A 212 -1.87 -0.70 9.41
CA ALA A 212 -1.79 -1.25 8.04
C ALA A 212 -0.36 -1.60 7.53
N ILE A 213 -0.30 -2.56 6.62
CA ILE A 213 0.85 -2.89 5.75
C ILE A 213 0.57 -2.36 4.34
N VAL A 214 1.55 -1.71 3.71
CA VAL A 214 1.52 -1.42 2.26
C VAL A 214 2.41 -2.42 1.52
N ALA A 215 1.84 -3.17 0.58
CA ALA A 215 2.56 -3.94 -0.41
C ALA A 215 2.90 -3.02 -1.60
N PHE A 216 4.17 -2.66 -1.74
CA PHE A 216 4.64 -1.65 -2.69
C PHE A 216 5.51 -2.28 -3.78
N GLY A 217 5.06 -2.24 -5.03
CA GLY A 217 5.77 -2.93 -6.11
C GLY A 217 5.23 -2.74 -7.51
N ASP A 218 5.55 -3.71 -8.36
CA ASP A 218 5.13 -3.75 -9.77
C ASP A 218 3.98 -4.75 -10.02
N SER A 219 3.92 -5.36 -11.21
CA SER A 219 2.86 -6.29 -11.63
C SER A 219 2.76 -7.52 -10.74
N ILE A 220 3.87 -7.95 -10.14
CA ILE A 220 3.90 -9.09 -9.21
C ILE A 220 3.22 -8.71 -7.89
N THR A 221 3.29 -7.44 -7.49
CA THR A 221 2.56 -6.95 -6.32
C THR A 221 1.10 -6.62 -6.64
N GLU A 222 0.86 -6.06 -7.82
CA GLU A 222 -0.50 -5.74 -8.30
C GLU A 222 -1.37 -7.01 -8.43
N GLY A 223 -0.77 -8.18 -8.66
CA GLY A 223 -1.51 -9.44 -8.84
C GLY A 223 -1.87 -9.75 -10.29
N CYS A 224 -1.12 -9.20 -11.26
CA CYS A 224 -1.26 -9.57 -12.66
C CYS A 224 -0.89 -11.05 -12.89
N CYS A 225 -1.34 -11.79 -13.91
CA CYS A 225 -2.08 -11.44 -15.13
C CYS A 225 -3.08 -12.52 -15.54
N GLU A 226 -3.54 -13.37 -14.61
CA GLU A 226 -4.48 -14.44 -14.96
C GLU A 226 -5.89 -13.86 -15.12
N GLU A 227 -6.53 -14.02 -16.27
CA GLU A 227 -7.89 -13.50 -16.51
C GLU A 227 -8.94 -14.05 -15.52
N LEU A 228 -8.67 -15.22 -14.92
CA LEU A 228 -9.47 -15.81 -13.84
C LEU A 228 -9.36 -15.03 -12.51
N SER A 229 -8.53 -13.98 -12.43
CA SER A 229 -8.36 -13.16 -11.22
C SER A 229 -9.31 -11.97 -11.11
N ILE A 230 -10.10 -11.67 -12.15
CA ILE A 230 -11.03 -10.53 -12.13
C ILE A 230 -12.11 -10.76 -11.06
N ASP A 231 -12.30 -9.78 -10.18
CA ASP A 231 -13.20 -9.85 -9.02
C ASP A 231 -12.91 -11.04 -8.07
N ALA A 232 -11.70 -11.64 -8.13
CA ALA A 232 -11.40 -12.88 -7.42
C ALA A 232 -10.40 -12.75 -6.25
N ASP A 233 -9.84 -11.56 -6.02
CA ASP A 233 -8.96 -11.24 -4.88
C ASP A 233 -7.82 -12.26 -4.67
N THR A 234 -7.06 -12.53 -5.74
CA THR A 234 -6.07 -13.62 -5.76
C THR A 234 -4.62 -13.17 -5.62
N SER A 235 -4.35 -11.86 -5.57
CA SER A 235 -2.99 -11.33 -5.42
C SER A 235 -2.41 -11.70 -4.05
N TYR A 236 -1.07 -11.72 -3.89
CA TYR A 236 -0.49 -12.01 -2.58
C TYR A 236 -0.92 -10.98 -1.51
N PRO A 237 -1.10 -9.67 -1.80
CA PRO A 237 -1.67 -8.74 -0.83
C PRO A 237 -3.11 -9.09 -0.42
N ASP A 238 -3.95 -9.58 -1.33
CA ASP A 238 -5.32 -9.98 -1.02
C ASP A 238 -5.34 -11.23 -0.13
N ARG A 239 -4.52 -12.23 -0.45
CA ARG A 239 -4.37 -13.44 0.36
C ARG A 239 -3.78 -13.12 1.74
N LEU A 240 -2.88 -12.13 1.81
CA LEU A 240 -2.36 -11.63 3.08
C LEU A 240 -3.45 -10.92 3.89
N ALA A 241 -4.31 -10.11 3.24
CA ALA A 241 -5.45 -9.46 3.89
C ALA A 241 -6.43 -10.47 4.50
N GLU A 242 -6.69 -11.57 3.80
CA GLU A 242 -7.53 -12.67 4.28
C GLU A 242 -6.97 -13.31 5.56
N ARG A 243 -5.65 -13.50 5.62
CA ARG A 243 -4.96 -14.13 6.75
C ARG A 243 -4.84 -13.21 7.96
N LEU A 244 -4.61 -11.91 7.75
CA LEU A 244 -4.30 -10.92 8.80
C LEU A 244 -5.52 -10.27 9.48
N ARG A 245 -6.68 -10.91 9.43
CA ARG A 245 -7.91 -10.43 10.08
C ARG A 245 -8.19 -11.02 11.47
N GLU A 246 -7.45 -12.06 11.85
CA GLU A 246 -7.69 -12.78 13.11
C GLU A 246 -7.45 -11.90 14.36
N PRO A 247 -8.24 -12.08 15.44
CA PRO A 247 -8.06 -11.35 16.69
C PRO A 247 -6.62 -11.46 17.23
N GLY A 248 -6.01 -10.32 17.55
CA GLY A 248 -4.60 -10.23 18.00
C GLY A 248 -3.58 -9.91 16.91
N GLN A 249 -3.93 -10.09 15.63
CA GLN A 249 -3.07 -9.81 14.48
C GLN A 249 -3.70 -8.85 13.45
N ARG A 250 -4.85 -8.25 13.80
CA ARG A 250 -5.68 -7.47 12.88
C ARG A 250 -4.93 -6.32 12.21
N LEU A 251 -4.62 -6.51 10.93
CA LEU A 251 -3.72 -5.72 10.10
C LEU A 251 -4.40 -5.50 8.76
N ALA A 252 -4.60 -4.24 8.36
CA ALA A 252 -5.03 -3.96 7.00
C ALA A 252 -3.86 -4.18 6.03
N VAL A 253 -4.16 -4.61 4.81
CA VAL A 253 -3.18 -4.76 3.73
C VAL A 253 -3.62 -3.90 2.55
N LEU A 254 -2.70 -3.06 2.08
CA LEU A 254 -2.90 -2.08 1.03
C LEU A 254 -2.04 -2.44 -0.18
N ASN A 255 -2.67 -2.61 -1.35
CA ASN A 255 -1.95 -2.95 -2.58
C ASN A 255 -1.57 -1.67 -3.36
N ALA A 256 -0.27 -1.37 -3.38
CA ALA A 256 0.32 -0.27 -4.14
C ALA A 256 1.16 -0.78 -5.34
N GLY A 257 0.78 -1.93 -5.90
CA GLY A 257 1.33 -2.45 -7.15
C GLY A 257 0.96 -1.60 -8.36
N ILE A 258 1.87 -1.49 -9.33
CA ILE A 258 1.57 -0.95 -10.66
C ILE A 258 2.23 -1.85 -11.71
N SER A 259 1.44 -2.43 -12.60
CA SER A 259 1.92 -3.33 -13.64
C SER A 259 3.00 -2.70 -14.53
N GLY A 260 4.19 -3.30 -14.52
CA GLY A 260 5.35 -2.84 -15.29
C GLY A 260 6.04 -1.59 -14.72
N ASN A 261 5.75 -1.23 -13.47
CA ASN A 261 6.42 -0.13 -12.78
C ASN A 261 7.89 -0.42 -12.52
N ARG A 262 8.68 0.65 -12.48
CA ARG A 262 10.12 0.62 -12.29
C ARG A 262 10.50 1.39 -11.03
N LEU A 263 11.59 0.99 -10.39
CA LEU A 263 12.14 1.68 -9.24
C LEU A 263 12.67 3.06 -9.62
N LEU A 264 13.47 3.13 -10.69
CA LEU A 264 14.33 4.30 -10.97
C LEU A 264 13.76 5.30 -11.96
N SER A 265 12.76 4.92 -12.76
CA SER A 265 12.31 5.74 -13.89
C SER A 265 10.83 5.55 -14.19
N ASP A 266 10.15 6.63 -14.58
CA ASP A 266 8.76 6.58 -15.01
C ASP A 266 8.59 5.65 -16.21
N GLY A 267 7.42 5.02 -16.34
CA GLY A 267 7.12 4.09 -17.42
C GLY A 267 5.60 3.97 -17.59
N TYR A 268 5.06 2.77 -17.40
CA TYR A 268 3.60 2.61 -17.32
C TYR A 268 2.97 3.42 -16.17
N GLY A 269 3.70 3.59 -15.08
CA GLY A 269 3.36 4.54 -14.01
C GLY A 269 4.57 5.37 -13.57
N PRO A 270 4.37 6.33 -12.66
CA PRO A 270 5.46 7.08 -12.03
C PRO A 270 6.45 6.13 -11.36
N SER A 271 7.74 6.43 -11.41
CA SER A 271 8.77 5.62 -10.74
C SER A 271 8.44 5.38 -9.27
N ALA A 272 8.83 4.23 -8.74
CA ALA A 272 8.61 3.89 -7.35
C ALA A 272 9.22 4.94 -6.40
N LEU A 273 10.39 5.48 -6.74
CA LEU A 273 10.99 6.62 -6.03
C LEU A 273 10.09 7.86 -6.01
N SER A 274 9.48 8.22 -7.13
CA SER A 274 8.64 9.42 -7.22
C SER A 274 7.32 9.30 -6.46
N ARG A 275 6.72 8.10 -6.42
CA ARG A 275 5.38 7.89 -5.84
C ARG A 275 5.36 7.45 -4.39
N PHE A 276 6.52 7.13 -3.81
CA PHE A 276 6.62 6.48 -2.49
C PHE A 276 5.86 7.23 -1.38
N ASP A 277 6.02 8.55 -1.26
CA ASP A 277 5.36 9.30 -0.17
C ASP A 277 3.83 9.26 -0.31
N ARG A 278 3.33 9.43 -1.53
CA ARG A 278 1.90 9.39 -1.81
C ARG A 278 1.32 8.01 -1.57
N ASP A 279 1.97 6.96 -2.07
CA ASP A 279 1.41 5.62 -2.07
C ASP A 279 1.69 4.86 -0.76
N VAL A 280 2.65 5.30 0.04
CA VAL A 280 3.01 4.66 1.31
C VAL A 280 2.83 5.62 2.48
N LEU A 281 3.61 6.70 2.57
CA LEU A 281 3.75 7.49 3.80
C LEU A 281 2.49 8.25 4.22
N THR A 282 1.63 8.60 3.25
CA THR A 282 0.39 9.35 3.53
C THR A 282 -0.82 8.45 3.78
N ARG A 283 -0.64 7.11 3.82
CA ARG A 283 -1.74 6.17 4.00
C ARG A 283 -2.08 6.01 5.49
N PRO A 284 -3.35 6.16 5.91
CA PRO A 284 -3.71 6.12 7.33
C PRO A 284 -3.38 4.80 8.02
N GLY A 285 -2.82 4.88 9.22
CA GLY A 285 -2.47 3.73 10.04
C GLY A 285 -1.32 2.89 9.51
N VAL A 286 -0.63 3.30 8.43
CA VAL A 286 0.51 2.54 7.90
C VAL A 286 1.65 2.47 8.93
N ARG A 287 2.22 1.28 9.06
CA ARG A 287 3.28 0.97 10.02
C ARG A 287 4.36 0.07 9.43
N THR A 288 4.04 -0.62 8.33
CA THR A 288 4.95 -1.51 7.63
C THR A 288 4.81 -1.32 6.12
N VAL A 289 5.92 -1.41 5.40
CA VAL A 289 5.94 -1.49 3.94
C VAL A 289 6.73 -2.74 3.49
N ILE A 290 6.17 -3.49 2.55
CA ILE A 290 6.84 -4.56 1.82
C ILE A 290 7.26 -3.99 0.47
N ILE A 291 8.56 -4.02 0.16
CA ILE A 291 9.10 -3.47 -1.09
C ILE A 291 9.54 -4.62 -2.00
N LEU A 292 8.81 -4.80 -3.12
CA LEU A 292 9.11 -5.74 -4.20
C LEU A 292 9.09 -4.99 -5.54
N ILE A 293 10.23 -4.44 -5.95
CA ILE A 293 10.30 -3.59 -7.15
C ILE A 293 11.66 -3.66 -7.84
N GLY A 294 11.69 -3.64 -9.17
CA GLY A 294 12.95 -3.47 -9.92
C GLY A 294 13.17 -4.50 -11.01
N ILE A 295 12.34 -5.55 -11.10
CA ILE A 295 12.46 -6.53 -12.19
C ILE A 295 12.25 -5.85 -13.54
N ASN A 296 11.34 -4.87 -13.62
CA ASN A 296 11.08 -4.09 -14.83
C ASN A 296 12.22 -3.14 -15.19
N ASP A 297 13.00 -2.64 -14.24
CA ASP A 297 14.21 -1.87 -14.55
C ASP A 297 15.21 -2.73 -15.32
N LEU A 298 15.36 -4.00 -14.93
CA LEU A 298 16.23 -4.96 -15.61
C LEU A 298 15.68 -5.37 -16.98
N ILE A 299 14.38 -5.69 -17.06
CA ILE A 299 13.70 -6.06 -18.31
C ILE A 299 13.77 -4.92 -19.33
N ARG A 300 13.40 -3.69 -18.93
CA ARG A 300 13.32 -2.53 -19.85
C ARG A 300 14.68 -2.00 -20.28
N SER A 301 15.68 -2.16 -19.44
CA SER A 301 17.04 -1.74 -19.75
C SER A 301 17.86 -2.83 -20.46
N HIS A 302 17.27 -4.02 -20.66
CA HIS A 302 17.99 -5.20 -21.15
C HIS A 302 19.26 -5.50 -20.34
N GLY A 303 19.19 -5.32 -19.01
CA GLY A 303 20.30 -5.54 -18.08
C GLY A 303 21.37 -4.44 -18.05
N THR A 304 21.16 -3.30 -18.73
CA THR A 304 22.11 -2.17 -18.66
C THR A 304 22.01 -1.39 -17.35
N VAL A 305 20.84 -1.36 -16.71
CA VAL A 305 20.72 -0.88 -15.32
C VAL A 305 21.47 -1.84 -14.40
N ARG A 306 22.45 -1.30 -13.67
CA ARG A 306 23.31 -2.08 -12.78
C ARG A 306 22.67 -2.26 -11.40
N SER A 307 23.00 -3.37 -10.73
CA SER A 307 22.60 -3.69 -9.35
C SER A 307 22.86 -2.51 -8.42
N ALA A 308 24.00 -1.84 -8.56
CA ALA A 308 24.38 -0.68 -7.75
C ALA A 308 23.36 0.49 -7.84
N GLN A 309 22.73 0.69 -8.99
CA GLN A 309 21.72 1.74 -9.16
C GLN A 309 20.42 1.35 -8.45
N LEU A 310 19.99 0.09 -8.58
CA LEU A 310 18.82 -0.43 -7.87
C LEU A 310 19.03 -0.40 -6.35
N ILE A 311 20.20 -0.84 -5.88
CA ILE A 311 20.57 -0.83 -4.46
C ILE A 311 20.50 0.60 -3.87
N LYS A 312 20.98 1.61 -4.60
CA LYS A 312 20.83 3.02 -4.19
C LYS A 312 19.37 3.43 -4.09
N GLY A 313 18.53 3.04 -5.06
CA GLY A 313 17.09 3.29 -5.02
C GLY A 313 16.40 2.63 -3.83
N TYR A 314 16.71 1.36 -3.53
CA TYR A 314 16.22 0.68 -2.32
C TYR A 314 16.66 1.38 -1.03
N GLY A 315 17.90 1.88 -0.99
CA GLY A 315 18.43 2.67 0.11
C GLY A 315 17.60 3.93 0.38
N GLU A 316 17.22 4.66 -0.68
CA GLU A 316 16.39 5.86 -0.58
C GLU A 316 14.98 5.55 -0.04
N LEU A 317 14.32 4.51 -0.59
CA LEU A 317 13.00 4.09 -0.09
C LEU A 317 13.05 3.69 1.38
N THR A 318 14.06 2.90 1.76
CA THR A 318 14.27 2.45 3.14
C THR A 318 14.52 3.63 4.08
N HIS A 319 15.32 4.61 3.65
CA HIS A 319 15.59 5.80 4.45
C HIS A 319 14.33 6.61 4.69
N ARG A 320 13.53 6.88 3.64
CA ARG A 320 12.25 7.60 3.75
C ARG A 320 11.26 6.87 4.66
N ALA A 321 11.13 5.55 4.50
CA ALA A 321 10.24 4.74 5.33
C ALA A 321 10.62 4.79 6.81
N ARG A 322 11.90 4.60 7.14
CA ARG A 322 12.40 4.65 8.52
C ARG A 322 12.32 6.06 9.12
N ALA A 323 12.55 7.11 8.32
CA ALA A 323 12.36 8.49 8.76
C ALA A 323 10.89 8.77 9.15
N ALA A 324 9.94 8.11 8.49
CA ALA A 324 8.52 8.11 8.84
C ALA A 324 8.14 7.11 9.94
N GLY A 325 9.10 6.39 10.53
CA GLY A 325 8.85 5.42 11.60
C GLY A 325 8.27 4.08 11.13
N LEU A 326 8.32 3.78 9.83
CA LEU A 326 7.82 2.52 9.29
C LEU A 326 8.85 1.41 9.39
N ARG A 327 8.36 0.20 9.65
CA ARG A 327 9.10 -1.03 9.42
C ARG A 327 9.21 -1.31 7.92
N VAL A 328 10.40 -1.70 7.47
CA VAL A 328 10.70 -1.95 6.06
C VAL A 328 11.05 -3.41 5.85
N ILE A 329 10.22 -4.10 5.06
CA ILE A 329 10.44 -5.47 4.63
C ILE A 329 10.91 -5.44 3.18
N GLY A 330 12.11 -5.96 2.92
CA GLY A 330 12.63 -6.13 1.57
C GLY A 330 12.24 -7.48 1.00
N ALA A 331 11.73 -7.53 -0.24
CA ALA A 331 11.46 -8.79 -0.90
C ALA A 331 12.40 -8.99 -2.09
N THR A 332 12.99 -10.18 -2.22
CA THR A 332 13.87 -10.49 -3.35
C THR A 332 13.10 -10.47 -4.67
N LEU A 333 13.72 -9.94 -5.73
CA LEU A 333 13.20 -9.99 -7.09
C LEU A 333 12.98 -11.44 -7.54
N THR A 334 11.80 -11.76 -8.06
CA THR A 334 11.43 -13.13 -8.45
C THR A 334 12.20 -13.62 -9.69
N PRO A 335 12.21 -14.94 -9.96
CA PRO A 335 12.74 -15.48 -11.20
C PRO A 335 11.97 -14.94 -12.42
N TYR A 336 12.67 -14.75 -13.54
CA TYR A 336 12.08 -14.24 -14.79
C TYR A 336 12.72 -14.86 -16.05
N GLY A 337 13.40 -15.98 -15.88
CA GLY A 337 14.03 -16.78 -16.94
C GLY A 337 13.00 -17.20 -17.97
N ASP A 338 13.34 -17.05 -19.25
CA ASP A 338 12.46 -17.28 -20.40
C ASP A 338 11.28 -16.31 -20.55
N SER A 339 11.09 -15.37 -19.62
CA SER A 339 10.11 -14.31 -19.82
C SER A 339 10.48 -13.39 -20.98
N ARG A 340 9.47 -12.65 -21.46
CA ARG A 340 9.69 -11.61 -22.45
C ARG A 340 10.62 -10.52 -21.90
N GLY A 341 11.80 -10.40 -22.50
CA GLY A 341 12.82 -9.43 -22.09
C GLY A 341 13.88 -9.99 -21.14
N PHE A 342 13.87 -11.30 -20.89
CA PHE A 342 14.98 -11.99 -20.22
C PHE A 342 16.30 -11.76 -20.93
N THR A 343 17.34 -11.45 -20.15
CA THR A 343 18.73 -11.43 -20.62
C THR A 343 19.65 -12.02 -19.56
N ARG A 344 20.75 -12.64 -19.97
CA ARG A 344 21.78 -13.13 -19.03
C ARG A 344 22.38 -11.99 -18.21
N ALA A 345 22.56 -10.81 -18.83
CA ALA A 345 23.03 -9.62 -18.15
C ALA A 345 22.07 -9.19 -17.04
N GLY A 346 20.78 -9.07 -17.34
CA GLY A 346 19.75 -8.76 -16.35
C GLY A 346 19.67 -9.80 -15.24
N GLU A 347 19.82 -11.09 -15.54
CA GLU A 347 19.84 -12.15 -14.51
C GLU A 347 21.03 -12.02 -13.57
N THR A 348 22.21 -11.67 -14.09
CA THR A 348 23.36 -11.34 -13.25
C THR A 348 23.06 -10.16 -12.32
N GLN A 349 22.46 -9.07 -12.85
CA GLN A 349 22.08 -7.93 -12.02
C GLN A 349 21.02 -8.29 -10.96
N ARG A 350 20.01 -9.08 -11.33
CA ARG A 350 18.97 -9.57 -10.42
C ARG A 350 19.57 -10.37 -9.25
N ARG A 351 20.48 -11.31 -9.55
CA ARG A 351 21.16 -12.11 -8.52
C ARG A 351 22.02 -11.24 -7.60
N ASN A 352 22.71 -10.23 -8.14
CA ASN A 352 23.49 -9.29 -7.33
C ASN A 352 22.60 -8.46 -6.40
N VAL A 353 21.46 -7.95 -6.90
CA VAL A 353 20.46 -7.25 -6.08
C VAL A 353 19.89 -8.19 -5.01
N ASN A 354 19.52 -9.41 -5.35
CA ASN A 354 18.96 -10.35 -4.39
C ASN A 354 19.98 -10.80 -3.34
N ARG A 355 21.26 -10.93 -3.70
CA ARG A 355 22.34 -11.16 -2.73
C ARG A 355 22.39 -10.00 -1.73
N TRP A 356 22.39 -8.76 -2.23
CA TRP A 356 22.37 -7.57 -1.37
C TRP A 356 21.12 -7.52 -0.47
N ILE A 357 19.93 -7.81 -0.99
CA ILE A 357 18.69 -7.82 -0.20
C ILE A 357 18.85 -8.79 0.99
N ARG A 358 19.39 -9.99 0.76
CA ARG A 358 19.55 -11.03 1.79
C ARG A 358 20.62 -10.70 2.83
N THR A 359 21.77 -10.18 2.41
CA THR A 359 22.96 -10.10 3.27
C THR A 359 23.34 -8.67 3.64
N GLY A 360 22.77 -7.68 2.98
CA GLY A 360 23.15 -6.28 3.08
C GLY A 360 22.59 -5.57 4.30
N GLY A 361 21.72 -6.17 5.12
CA GLY A 361 21.23 -5.59 6.37
C GLY A 361 20.49 -4.24 6.23
N ALA A 362 20.01 -3.92 5.02
CA ALA A 362 19.30 -2.67 4.78
C ALA A 362 17.88 -2.68 5.34
N PHE A 363 17.23 -3.84 5.36
CA PHE A 363 15.83 -4.02 5.76
C PHE A 363 15.71 -4.53 7.21
N ASP A 364 14.55 -4.29 7.82
CA ASP A 364 14.24 -4.84 9.16
C ASP A 364 13.93 -6.34 9.07
N GLU A 365 13.40 -6.79 7.92
CA GLU A 365 13.16 -8.18 7.58
C GLU A 365 13.29 -8.40 6.06
N VAL A 366 13.58 -9.64 5.66
CA VAL A 366 13.67 -10.03 4.25
C VAL A 366 12.73 -11.20 3.97
N ILE A 367 11.97 -11.10 2.89
CA ILE A 367 11.18 -12.20 2.33
C ILE A 367 11.86 -12.69 1.04
N ASP A 368 12.22 -13.97 1.01
CA ASP A 368 12.93 -14.57 -0.12
C ASP A 368 11.97 -15.19 -1.14
N PHE A 369 11.23 -14.34 -1.87
CA PHE A 369 10.35 -14.77 -2.96
C PHE A 369 11.10 -15.42 -4.13
N ASP A 370 12.39 -15.12 -4.33
CA ASP A 370 13.23 -15.80 -5.32
C ASP A 370 13.37 -17.28 -4.97
N ALA A 371 13.79 -17.59 -3.73
CA ALA A 371 13.92 -18.96 -3.28
C ALA A 371 12.58 -19.71 -3.24
N LEU A 372 11.50 -19.03 -2.88
CA LEU A 372 10.15 -19.59 -2.83
C LEU A 372 9.65 -20.02 -4.22
N LEU A 373 9.87 -19.17 -5.23
CA LEU A 373 9.23 -19.33 -6.53
C LEU A 373 10.12 -20.02 -7.57
N ARG A 374 11.44 -20.10 -7.36
CA ARG A 374 12.35 -20.65 -8.37
C ARG A 374 12.29 -22.15 -8.53
N ASP A 375 12.50 -22.61 -9.75
CA ASP A 375 12.79 -24.00 -10.04
C ASP A 375 14.16 -24.38 -9.45
N GLY A 376 14.22 -25.47 -8.68
CA GLY A 376 15.45 -25.93 -8.03
C GLY A 376 16.55 -26.40 -8.99
N ARG A 377 16.19 -26.86 -10.19
CA ARG A 377 17.12 -27.27 -11.27
C ARG A 377 17.44 -26.12 -12.21
N HIS A 378 16.54 -25.16 -12.36
CA HIS A 378 16.70 -23.98 -13.20
C HIS A 378 16.41 -22.68 -12.42
N PRO A 379 17.33 -22.21 -11.55
CA PRO A 379 17.05 -21.13 -10.59
C PRO A 379 16.66 -19.76 -11.19
N ALA A 380 16.83 -19.58 -12.49
CA ALA A 380 16.37 -18.38 -13.18
C ALA A 380 14.87 -18.44 -13.53
N ARG A 381 14.25 -19.62 -13.55
CA ARG A 381 12.85 -19.86 -13.94
C ARG A 381 11.95 -19.97 -12.72
N LEU A 382 10.68 -19.64 -12.91
CA LEU A 382 9.62 -20.05 -12.00
C LEU A 382 9.50 -21.57 -12.00
N ARG A 383 9.13 -22.15 -10.85
CA ARG A 383 8.72 -23.56 -10.80
C ARG A 383 7.42 -23.76 -11.56
N ALA A 384 7.27 -24.91 -12.20
CA ALA A 384 6.13 -25.20 -13.08
C ALA A 384 4.76 -24.96 -12.42
N ASP A 385 4.57 -25.33 -11.16
CA ASP A 385 3.28 -25.13 -10.45
C ASP A 385 2.91 -23.66 -10.24
N TYR A 386 3.90 -22.75 -10.32
CA TYR A 386 3.74 -21.31 -10.13
C TYR A 386 3.92 -20.51 -11.42
N ASP A 387 4.11 -21.17 -12.57
CA ASP A 387 4.33 -20.53 -13.85
C ASP A 387 3.10 -20.73 -14.76
N PRO A 388 2.33 -19.67 -15.06
CA PRO A 388 1.21 -19.74 -15.98
C PRO A 388 1.66 -19.82 -17.46
N GLY A 389 2.96 -19.79 -17.73
CA GLY A 389 3.56 -19.88 -19.06
C GLY A 389 4.08 -18.56 -19.61
N ASP A 390 3.90 -17.44 -18.89
CA ASP A 390 4.55 -16.16 -19.25
C ASP A 390 5.95 -16.01 -18.61
N HIS A 391 6.31 -16.95 -17.74
CA HIS A 391 7.59 -17.07 -17.07
C HIS A 391 7.99 -15.87 -16.20
N LEU A 392 7.02 -15.04 -15.78
CA LEU A 392 7.25 -13.84 -14.98
C LEU A 392 6.26 -13.70 -13.82
N HIS A 393 4.96 -13.86 -14.07
CA HIS A 393 3.94 -13.64 -13.07
C HIS A 393 3.55 -14.96 -12.40
N PRO A 394 3.46 -15.03 -11.06
CA PRO A 394 2.99 -16.22 -10.37
C PRO A 394 1.54 -16.59 -10.73
N THR A 395 1.22 -17.88 -10.71
CA THR A 395 -0.17 -18.36 -10.69
C THR A 395 -0.88 -17.99 -9.38
N VAL A 396 -2.19 -18.21 -9.28
CA VAL A 396 -2.93 -18.08 -8.00
C VAL A 396 -2.27 -18.89 -6.87
N ALA A 397 -1.76 -20.09 -7.16
CA ALA A 397 -1.05 -20.91 -6.18
C ALA A 397 0.29 -20.29 -5.77
N GLY A 398 1.00 -19.67 -6.70
CA GLY A 398 2.23 -18.93 -6.42
C GLY A 398 1.98 -17.69 -5.55
N TYR A 399 0.92 -16.91 -5.83
CA TYR A 399 0.52 -15.77 -5.00
C TYR A 399 0.07 -16.18 -3.59
N ALA A 400 -0.66 -17.29 -3.46
CA ALA A 400 -0.98 -17.84 -2.14
C ALA A 400 0.30 -18.21 -1.36
N ALA A 401 1.26 -18.88 -2.00
CA ALA A 401 2.54 -19.21 -1.38
C ALA A 401 3.32 -17.95 -0.96
N MET A 402 3.28 -16.88 -1.76
CA MET A 402 3.90 -15.60 -1.41
C MET A 402 3.26 -14.98 -0.15
N ALA A 403 1.93 -15.02 -0.03
CA ALA A 403 1.23 -14.50 1.14
C ALA A 403 1.57 -15.29 2.42
N GLU A 404 1.72 -16.61 2.32
CA GLU A 404 2.16 -17.48 3.42
C GLU A 404 3.62 -17.23 3.84
N ALA A 405 4.49 -16.85 2.89
CA ALA A 405 5.88 -16.55 3.18
C ALA A 405 6.09 -15.25 3.97
N VAL A 406 5.09 -14.36 4.02
CA VAL A 406 5.10 -13.17 4.88
C VAL A 406 4.95 -13.64 6.33
N ARG A 407 6.07 -13.90 7.00
CA ARG A 407 6.10 -14.51 8.34
C ARG A 407 5.56 -13.60 9.45
N ALA A 408 5.15 -14.26 10.52
CA ALA A 408 4.65 -13.76 11.80
C ALA A 408 5.54 -12.76 12.57
N ALA A 409 6.68 -12.31 12.04
CA ALA A 409 7.33 -11.14 12.63
C ALA A 409 6.50 -9.87 12.37
N THR A 410 5.58 -9.86 11.39
CA THR A 410 4.46 -8.90 11.29
C THR A 410 3.36 -9.11 12.35
N GLU A 411 3.35 -10.26 13.04
CA GLU A 411 2.28 -10.73 13.92
C GLU A 411 2.65 -10.77 15.41
N SER A 412 3.93 -10.76 15.75
CA SER A 412 4.41 -10.65 17.13
C SER A 412 5.19 -9.34 17.28
N THR A 413 4.83 -8.57 18.31
CA THR A 413 5.31 -7.23 18.68
C THR A 413 4.49 -6.03 18.15
N VAL A 414 3.34 -5.78 18.80
CA VAL A 414 3.11 -4.44 19.38
C VAL A 414 3.97 -4.37 20.65
N VAL A 415 5.29 -4.29 20.45
CA VAL A 415 6.20 -3.80 21.49
C VAL A 415 6.46 -2.37 21.08
N ASP A 416 6.47 -1.46 22.05
CA ASP A 416 6.98 -0.11 21.85
C ASP A 416 8.18 -0.16 20.90
N PRO A 417 8.26 0.73 19.91
CA PRO A 417 9.36 0.72 18.96
C PRO A 417 10.66 0.63 19.77
N PRO A 418 11.54 -0.35 19.51
CA PRO A 418 12.77 -0.49 20.28
C PRO A 418 13.49 0.87 20.29
N PRO A 419 14.15 1.26 21.39
CA PRO A 419 14.80 2.56 21.49
C PRO A 419 15.70 2.74 20.26
N ARG A 420 15.39 3.79 19.49
CA ARG A 420 15.98 4.15 18.21
C ARG A 420 17.48 3.89 18.20
N ARG A 421 17.92 2.84 17.51
CA ARG A 421 19.35 2.58 17.27
C ARG A 421 19.64 2.11 15.85
N HIS A 422 19.13 2.79 14.83
CA HIS A 422 19.79 2.77 13.53
C HIS A 422 19.77 4.17 12.91
N PRO A 423 20.78 5.02 13.19
CA PRO A 423 20.92 6.27 12.46
C PRO A 423 21.07 5.95 10.96
N ALA A 424 20.57 6.82 10.08
CA ALA A 424 20.67 6.68 8.61
C ALA A 424 22.08 6.30 8.10
N ALA A 425 23.12 6.56 8.91
CA ALA A 425 24.47 6.05 8.75
C ALA A 425 24.55 4.52 8.54
N THR A 426 23.72 3.68 9.16
CA THR A 426 23.78 2.21 9.03
C THR A 426 23.39 1.73 7.63
N VAL A 427 22.32 2.28 7.03
CA VAL A 427 21.89 1.91 5.66
C VAL A 427 22.92 2.33 4.63
N LEU A 428 23.38 3.58 4.71
CA LEU A 428 24.40 4.11 3.81
C LEU A 428 25.73 3.37 3.97
N THR A 429 26.09 2.97 5.19
CA THR A 429 27.28 2.14 5.44
C THR A 429 27.12 0.77 4.81
N ALA A 430 25.97 0.11 5.00
CA ALA A 430 25.75 -1.22 4.45
C ALA A 430 25.73 -1.23 2.91
N ILE A 431 25.13 -0.21 2.29
CA ILE A 431 25.21 0.02 0.83
C ILE A 431 26.67 0.21 0.41
N ARG A 432 27.41 1.11 1.07
CA ARG A 432 28.82 1.39 0.71
C ARG A 432 29.72 0.17 0.88
N THR A 433 29.53 -0.62 1.93
CA THR A 433 30.30 -1.84 2.19
C THR A 433 30.05 -2.86 1.08
N PHE A 434 28.79 -3.14 0.76
CA PHE A 434 28.47 -4.10 -0.29
C PHE A 434 28.97 -3.67 -1.67
N LEU A 435 28.78 -2.40 -2.04
CA LEU A 435 29.23 -1.91 -3.35
C LEU A 435 30.76 -1.98 -3.49
N ARG A 436 31.52 -1.75 -2.41
CA ARG A 436 32.99 -1.90 -2.41
C ARG A 436 33.44 -3.36 -2.46
N GLU A 437 32.64 -4.31 -1.98
CA GLU A 437 32.93 -5.74 -2.08
C GLU A 437 32.68 -6.27 -3.49
N ASP A 438 31.60 -5.83 -4.14
CA ASP A 438 31.28 -6.20 -5.52
C ASP A 438 32.36 -5.67 -6.50
N GLU A 439 32.83 -4.44 -6.31
CA GLU A 439 33.93 -3.83 -7.10
C GLU A 439 35.28 -4.57 -6.98
N ARG A 440 35.45 -5.50 -6.02
CA ARG A 440 36.66 -6.32 -5.86
C ARG A 440 36.54 -7.71 -6.51
N HIS A 441 35.36 -8.04 -7.05
CA HIS A 441 35.05 -9.35 -7.62
C HIS A 441 34.62 -9.30 -9.10
N ASP A 442 34.51 -8.09 -9.68
CA ASP A 442 34.60 -7.82 -11.12
C ASP A 442 36.05 -7.51 -11.52
#